data_AF-A0A6P2C6I1-F1
#
_entry.id   AF-A0A6P2C6I1-F1
#
_cell.length_a   1.000
_cell.length_b   1.000
_cell.length_c   1.000
_cell.angle_alpha   90.00
_cell.angle_beta   90.00
_cell.angle_gamma   90.00
#
_symmetry.space_group_name_H-M   'P 1'
#
loop_
_entity.id
_entity.type
_entity.pdbx_description
1 polymer ?
#
loop_
_entity_poly.entity_id
_entity_poly.type
_entity_poly.pdbx_seq_one_letter_code
_entity_poly.pdbx_strand_id
1 'polypeptide(L)'
;MASDTGTASDSGRASAELIAAIRARRAEFTAAGDRAEAERNLPADTMETLRDLGAFWLKTPAELGGTPLDPLDFCDVLEEFALTDTATAWAVMVGNGGTGTAGDWLPDAGDLGGRPGRRGAAAHAHRPDRRLGVRRRDLRGSDQQPVQVRRRPFPRAVGAYAAPAA
;
A
#
# COMPACT_ATOMS: atom_id res chain seq x y z
N MET A 1 26.79 11.05 25.79
CA MET A 1 26.74 9.88 24.89
C MET A 1 25.69 8.93 25.44
N ALA A 2 24.42 9.25 25.19
CA ALA A 2 23.29 8.42 25.61
C ALA A 2 22.95 7.55 24.40
N SER A 3 23.18 6.25 24.54
CA SER A 3 22.81 5.24 23.55
C SER A 3 21.29 5.19 23.46
N ASP A 4 20.75 5.70 22.35
CA ASP A 4 19.35 5.50 21.99
C ASP A 4 19.24 4.08 21.43
N THR A 5 19.03 3.11 22.33
CA THR A 5 18.74 1.74 21.94
C THR A 5 17.33 1.74 21.36
N GLY A 6 17.24 2.12 20.07
CA GLY A 6 16.00 2.22 19.31
C GLY A 6 15.24 0.91 19.37
N THR A 7 14.26 0.85 20.25
CA THR A 7 13.23 -0.19 20.20
C THR A 7 12.41 0.14 18.95
N ALA A 8 12.36 -0.78 17.99
CA ALA A 8 11.56 -0.59 16.79
C ALA A 8 10.13 -0.17 17.17
N SER A 9 9.61 0.87 16.50
CA SER A 9 8.21 1.26 16.66
C SER A 9 7.32 0.06 16.37
N ASP A 10 6.10 0.03 16.93
CA ASP A 10 5.18 -1.08 16.68
C ASP A 10 4.90 -1.25 15.18
N SER A 11 4.80 -0.13 14.45
CA SER A 11 4.77 -0.06 12.99
C SER A 11 6.01 -0.71 12.35
N GLY A 12 7.22 -0.33 12.78
CA GLY A 12 8.47 -0.86 12.23
C GLY A 12 8.68 -2.36 12.46
N ARG A 13 8.16 -2.90 13.56
CA ARG A 13 8.16 -4.36 13.79
C ARG A 13 7.15 -5.06 12.89
N ALA A 14 5.93 -4.53 12.79
CA ALA A 14 4.89 -5.09 11.92
C ALA A 14 5.30 -5.07 10.43
N SER A 15 5.93 -3.98 9.97
CA SER A 15 6.47 -3.88 8.61
C SER A 15 7.58 -4.89 8.37
N ALA A 16 8.53 -5.05 9.31
CA ALA A 16 9.61 -6.02 9.22
C ALA A 16 9.10 -7.47 9.16
N GLU A 17 8.09 -7.83 9.97
CA GLU A 17 7.46 -9.15 9.95
C GLU A 17 6.76 -9.42 8.60
N LEU A 18 6.03 -8.44 8.09
CA LEU A 18 5.36 -8.55 6.79
C LEU A 18 6.37 -8.66 5.64
N ILE A 19 7.43 -7.85 5.64
CA ILE A 19 8.51 -7.92 4.66
C ILE A 19 9.18 -9.31 4.70
N ALA A 20 9.44 -9.85 5.89
CA ALA A 20 9.99 -11.20 6.02
C ALA A 20 9.05 -12.26 5.42
N ALA A 21 7.74 -12.12 5.63
CA ALA A 21 6.74 -13.01 5.04
C ALA A 21 6.69 -12.91 3.50
N ILE A 22 6.77 -11.70 2.94
CA ILE A 22 6.82 -11.49 1.48
C ILE A 22 8.08 -12.15 0.90
N ARG A 23 9.23 -11.94 1.54
CA ARG A 23 10.51 -12.54 1.11
C ARG A 23 10.46 -14.06 1.11
N ALA A 24 9.88 -14.66 2.15
CA ALA A 24 9.70 -16.12 2.23
C ALA A 24 8.82 -16.68 1.09
N ARG A 25 7.95 -15.83 0.50
CA ARG A 25 7.01 -16.19 -0.57
C ARG A 25 7.38 -15.59 -1.93
N ARG A 26 8.60 -15.04 -2.08
CA ARG A 26 9.03 -14.35 -3.30
C ARG A 26 8.80 -15.17 -4.57
N ALA A 27 9.17 -16.45 -4.56
CA ALA A 27 9.00 -17.32 -5.73
C ALA A 27 7.52 -17.52 -6.11
N GLU A 28 6.64 -17.59 -5.12
CA GLU A 28 5.18 -17.70 -5.31
C GLU A 28 4.61 -16.44 -5.95
N PHE A 29 4.96 -15.26 -5.42
CA PHE A 29 4.49 -13.97 -5.96
C PHE A 29 5.04 -13.69 -7.35
N THR A 30 6.30 -14.03 -7.63
CA THR A 30 6.86 -13.90 -8.98
C THR A 30 6.12 -14.80 -9.98
N ALA A 31 5.87 -16.07 -9.63
CA ALA A 31 5.11 -16.97 -10.50
C ALA A 31 3.63 -16.55 -10.66
N ALA A 32 3.05 -15.91 -9.64
CA ALA A 32 1.73 -15.30 -9.72
C ALA A 32 1.70 -14.11 -10.68
N GLY A 33 2.75 -13.28 -10.71
CA GLY A 33 2.88 -12.18 -11.66
C GLY A 33 2.85 -12.65 -13.12
N ASP A 34 3.59 -13.71 -13.45
CA ASP A 34 3.58 -14.29 -14.81
C ASP A 34 2.17 -14.76 -15.22
N ARG A 35 1.44 -15.39 -14.29
CA ARG A 35 0.04 -15.78 -14.50
C ARG A 35 -0.87 -14.56 -14.64
N ALA A 36 -0.66 -13.54 -13.82
CA ALA A 36 -1.47 -12.33 -13.81
C ALA A 36 -1.39 -11.59 -15.15
N GLU A 37 -0.20 -11.54 -15.75
CA GLU A 37 0.00 -10.95 -17.08
C GLU A 37 -0.73 -11.74 -18.18
N ALA A 38 -0.68 -13.07 -18.12
CA ALA A 38 -1.37 -13.94 -19.06
C ALA A 38 -2.91 -13.84 -18.93
N GLU A 39 -3.41 -13.81 -17.69
CA GLU A 39 -4.84 -13.79 -17.37
C GLU A 39 -5.43 -12.36 -17.36
N ARG A 40 -4.59 -11.33 -17.45
CA ARG A 40 -4.94 -9.91 -17.30
C ARG A 40 -5.67 -9.60 -15.98
N ASN A 41 -5.43 -10.42 -14.97
CA ASN A 41 -6.08 -10.34 -13.67
C ASN A 41 -5.21 -11.04 -12.62
N LEU A 42 -5.21 -10.54 -11.38
CA LEU A 42 -4.44 -11.17 -10.32
C LEU A 42 -5.05 -12.54 -9.95
N PRO A 43 -4.26 -13.62 -9.90
CA PRO A 43 -4.77 -14.95 -9.53
C PRO A 43 -5.46 -14.97 -8.15
N ALA A 44 -6.52 -15.78 -8.04
CA ALA A 44 -7.36 -15.82 -6.84
C ALA A 44 -6.59 -16.30 -5.58
N ASP A 45 -5.70 -17.27 -5.74
CA ASP A 45 -4.80 -17.78 -4.70
C ASP A 45 -3.86 -16.70 -4.14
N THR A 46 -3.40 -15.81 -5.02
CA THR A 46 -2.55 -14.66 -4.65
C THR A 46 -3.37 -13.63 -3.89
N MET A 47 -4.61 -13.37 -4.32
CA MET A 47 -5.53 -12.51 -3.58
C MET A 47 -5.85 -13.03 -2.18
N GLU A 48 -6.06 -14.34 -2.02
CA GLU A 48 -6.26 -14.98 -0.71
C GLU A 48 -5.03 -14.82 0.17
N THR A 49 -3.86 -15.10 -0.37
CA THR A 49 -2.57 -14.92 0.32
C THR A 49 -2.38 -13.49 0.83
N LEU A 50 -2.67 -12.48 0.01
CA LEU A 50 -2.57 -11.07 0.41
C LEU A 50 -3.57 -10.73 1.53
N ARG A 51 -4.75 -11.34 1.53
CA ARG A 51 -5.74 -11.18 2.61
C ARG A 51 -5.26 -11.80 3.92
N ASP A 52 -4.68 -13.00 3.85
CA ASP A 52 -4.14 -13.69 5.02
C ASP A 52 -2.97 -12.92 5.66
N LEU A 53 -2.11 -12.35 4.82
CA LEU A 53 -1.03 -11.44 5.26
C LEU A 53 -1.56 -10.12 5.84
N GLY A 54 -2.85 -9.79 5.64
CA GLY A 54 -3.41 -8.51 6.04
C GLY A 54 -2.97 -7.33 5.18
N ALA A 55 -2.49 -7.59 3.97
CA ALA A 55 -1.85 -6.58 3.13
C ALA A 55 -2.77 -5.41 2.77
N PHE A 56 -4.11 -5.58 2.79
CA PHE A 56 -5.07 -4.50 2.47
C PHE A 56 -5.55 -3.67 3.69
N TRP A 57 -5.05 -3.94 4.90
CA TRP A 57 -5.47 -3.29 6.15
C TRP A 57 -4.34 -2.49 6.83
N LEU A 58 -3.30 -2.15 6.07
CA LEU A 58 -2.10 -1.46 6.55
C LEU A 58 -2.31 0.04 6.78
N LYS A 59 -3.44 0.59 6.32
CA LYS A 59 -3.87 1.97 6.59
C LYS A 59 -5.15 2.04 7.45
N THR A 60 -5.64 0.89 7.91
CA THR A 60 -6.86 0.80 8.70
C THR A 60 -6.53 0.95 10.19
N PRO A 61 -7.28 1.75 10.97
CA PRO A 61 -7.10 1.85 12.42
C PRO A 61 -7.15 0.49 13.12
N ALA A 62 -6.37 0.33 14.19
CA ALA A 62 -6.29 -0.92 14.95
C ALA A 62 -7.64 -1.30 15.59
N GLU A 63 -8.45 -0.31 15.97
CA GLU A 63 -9.79 -0.48 16.54
C GLU A 63 -10.78 -1.10 15.54
N LEU A 64 -10.52 -0.95 14.24
CA LEU A 64 -11.28 -1.58 13.16
C LEU A 64 -10.65 -2.91 12.70
N GLY A 65 -9.69 -3.45 13.46
CA GLY A 65 -8.99 -4.69 13.15
C GLY A 65 -7.86 -4.55 12.12
N GLY A 66 -7.42 -3.32 11.87
CA GLY A 66 -6.29 -3.04 10.99
C GLY A 66 -4.93 -3.22 11.65
N THR A 67 -3.88 -3.07 10.85
CA THR A 67 -2.48 -3.04 11.32
C THR A 67 -1.84 -1.78 10.75
N PRO A 68 -2.18 -0.59 11.30
CA PRO A 68 -1.79 0.66 10.70
C PRO A 68 -0.26 0.82 10.72
N LEU A 69 0.31 1.06 9.54
CA LEU A 69 1.72 1.36 9.36
C LEU A 69 1.93 2.87 9.19
N ASP A 70 3.06 3.34 9.69
CA ASP A 70 3.58 4.67 9.39
C ASP A 70 3.86 4.78 7.87
N PRO A 71 3.81 5.98 7.27
CA PRO A 71 3.93 6.13 5.82
C PRO A 71 5.21 5.56 5.21
N LEU A 72 6.33 5.62 5.92
CA LEU A 72 7.60 5.06 5.43
C LEU A 72 7.60 3.54 5.52
N ASP A 73 7.14 2.97 6.63
CA ASP A 73 6.98 1.52 6.81
C ASP A 73 6.02 0.91 5.75
N PHE A 74 4.96 1.62 5.40
CA PHE A 74 4.06 1.22 4.32
C PHE A 74 4.75 1.25 2.95
N CYS A 75 5.57 2.26 2.67
CA CYS A 75 6.37 2.31 1.44
C CYS A 75 7.36 1.15 1.36
N ASP A 76 8.03 0.79 2.45
CA ASP A 76 8.99 -0.31 2.48
C ASP A 76 8.32 -1.66 2.18
N VAL A 77 7.10 -1.88 2.69
CA VAL A 77 6.28 -3.05 2.37
C VAL A 77 5.88 -3.07 0.89
N LEU A 78 5.46 -1.93 0.34
CA LEU A 78 5.11 -1.84 -1.09
C LEU A 78 6.32 -2.06 -2.00
N GLU A 79 7.50 -1.57 -1.60
CA GLU A 79 8.75 -1.83 -2.32
C GLU A 79 9.06 -3.32 -2.36
N GLU A 80 8.94 -4.03 -1.24
CA GLU A 80 9.19 -5.48 -1.21
C GLU A 80 8.21 -6.24 -2.12
N PHE A 81 6.92 -5.89 -2.15
CA PHE A 81 5.99 -6.44 -3.13
C PHE A 81 6.42 -6.11 -4.56
N ALA A 82 6.79 -4.86 -4.86
CA ALA A 82 7.14 -4.42 -6.21
C ALA A 82 8.40 -5.13 -6.75
N LEU A 83 9.32 -5.53 -5.87
CA LEU A 83 10.49 -6.34 -6.24
C LEU A 83 10.14 -7.79 -6.61
N THR A 84 8.91 -8.23 -6.36
CA THR A 84 8.39 -9.56 -6.75
C THR A 84 7.45 -9.46 -7.94
N ASP A 85 6.47 -8.57 -7.87
CA ASP A 85 5.49 -8.26 -8.90
C ASP A 85 4.90 -6.85 -8.68
N THR A 86 4.96 -6.01 -9.72
CA THR A 86 4.47 -4.63 -9.66
C THR A 86 2.93 -4.56 -9.66
N ALA A 87 2.25 -5.50 -10.33
CA ALA A 87 0.78 -5.53 -10.36
C ALA A 87 0.20 -5.81 -8.96
N THR A 88 0.81 -6.74 -8.23
CA THR A 88 0.52 -7.05 -6.82
C THR A 88 0.75 -5.82 -5.94
N ALA A 89 1.90 -5.15 -6.05
CA ALA A 89 2.18 -3.94 -5.28
C ALA A 89 1.13 -2.83 -5.54
N TRP A 90 0.74 -2.64 -6.80
CA TRP A 90 -0.32 -1.71 -7.18
C TRP A 90 -1.67 -2.10 -6.56
N ALA A 91 -2.06 -3.37 -6.63
CA ALA A 91 -3.31 -3.86 -6.04
C ALA A 91 -3.36 -3.62 -4.53
N VAL A 92 -2.27 -3.91 -3.81
CA VAL A 92 -2.14 -3.65 -2.37
C VAL A 92 -2.25 -2.15 -2.07
N MET A 93 -1.56 -1.31 -2.84
CA MET A 93 -1.61 0.14 -2.67
C MET A 93 -3.03 0.69 -2.87
N VAL A 94 -3.70 0.31 -3.96
CA VAL A 94 -5.07 0.77 -4.26
C VAL A 94 -6.06 0.25 -3.21
N GLY A 95 -5.94 -1.01 -2.80
CA GLY A 95 -6.77 -1.59 -1.75
C GLY A 95 -6.68 -0.81 -0.44
N ASN A 96 -5.46 -0.44 -0.01
CA ASN A 96 -5.25 0.40 1.17
C ASN A 96 -5.71 1.85 0.99
N GLY A 97 -5.66 2.37 -0.24
CA GLY A 97 -6.25 3.67 -0.59
C GLY A 97 -7.77 3.67 -0.39
N GLY A 98 -8.43 2.59 -0.81
CA GLY A 98 -9.87 2.37 -0.64
C GLY A 98 -10.27 2.16 0.82
N THR A 99 -9.61 1.25 1.55
CA THR A 99 -9.94 0.94 2.95
C THR A 99 -9.65 2.10 3.90
N GLY A 100 -8.51 2.79 3.71
CA GLY A 100 -8.19 3.99 4.50
C GLY A 100 -9.17 5.13 4.30
N THR A 101 -9.60 5.39 3.05
CA THR A 101 -10.59 6.44 2.77
C THR A 101 -11.99 6.03 3.24
N ALA A 102 -12.40 4.78 3.03
CA ALA A 102 -13.70 4.31 3.49
C ALA A 102 -13.80 4.34 5.03
N GLY A 103 -12.73 3.98 5.75
CA GLY A 103 -12.67 4.04 7.21
C GLY A 103 -12.87 5.46 7.76
N ASP A 104 -12.32 6.48 7.10
CA ASP A 104 -12.49 7.88 7.50
C ASP A 104 -13.91 8.44 7.24
N TRP A 105 -14.63 7.88 6.26
CA TRP A 105 -15.94 8.35 5.82
C TRP A 105 -17.12 7.54 6.37
N LEU A 106 -16.89 6.35 6.92
CA LEU A 106 -17.94 5.51 7.50
C LEU A 106 -18.31 5.98 8.91
N PRO A 107 -19.61 5.97 9.27
CA PRO A 107 -20.01 6.10 10.67
C PRO A 107 -19.46 4.92 11.49
N ASP A 108 -19.26 5.11 12.80
CA ASP A 108 -18.59 4.19 13.75
C ASP A 108 -19.08 2.72 13.75
N ALA A 109 -20.17 2.42 13.03
CA ALA A 109 -20.76 1.08 12.86
C ALA A 109 -20.43 0.40 11.51
N GLY A 110 -19.57 0.99 10.67
CA GLY A 110 -19.25 0.47 9.34
C GLY A 110 -18.38 -0.79 9.37
N ASP A 111 -18.96 -1.94 9.03
CA ASP A 111 -18.21 -3.14 8.65
C ASP A 111 -17.54 -2.89 7.29
N LEU A 112 -16.21 -2.75 7.28
CA LEU A 112 -15.40 -2.54 6.07
C LEU A 112 -15.30 -3.78 5.17
N GLY A 113 -16.04 -4.85 5.47
CA GLY A 113 -16.08 -6.03 4.61
C GLY A 113 -14.77 -6.80 4.70
N GLY A 114 -14.49 -7.33 5.88
CA GLY A 114 -13.67 -8.53 6.03
C GLY A 114 -12.22 -8.33 6.49
N ARG A 115 -12.02 -8.34 7.81
CA ARG A 115 -10.94 -9.13 8.42
C ARG A 115 -11.53 -9.93 9.58
N PRO A 116 -11.89 -11.23 9.44
CA PRO A 116 -12.53 -11.93 10.54
C PRO A 116 -11.48 -12.46 11.54
N GLY A 117 -11.48 -11.90 12.76
CA GLY A 117 -11.13 -12.67 13.96
C GLY A 117 -10.16 -12.05 14.99
N ARG A 118 -10.66 -11.16 15.85
CA ARG A 118 -10.73 -11.40 17.31
C ARG A 118 -11.66 -10.37 17.95
N ARG A 119 -12.79 -10.86 18.49
CA ARG A 119 -13.77 -10.05 19.22
C ARG A 119 -13.12 -9.42 20.46
N GLY A 120 -13.13 -8.11 20.52
CA GLY A 120 -12.92 -7.31 21.73
C GLY A 120 -13.84 -6.09 21.64
N ALA A 121 -14.90 -6.10 22.45
CA ALA A 121 -15.89 -5.03 22.49
C ALA A 121 -15.31 -3.73 23.06
N ALA A 122 -15.98 -2.63 22.68
CA ALA A 122 -15.95 -1.29 23.26
C ALA A 122 -14.86 -0.33 22.76
N ALA A 123 -15.31 0.68 22.01
CA ALA A 123 -14.71 2.00 22.03
C ALA A 123 -15.80 3.06 21.85
N HIS A 124 -16.63 3.25 22.88
CA HIS A 124 -17.22 4.57 23.12
C HIS A 124 -16.12 5.45 23.72
N ALA A 125 -15.54 6.36 22.93
CA ALA A 125 -14.74 7.45 23.47
C ALA A 125 -14.68 8.64 22.50
N HIS A 126 -15.53 9.64 22.80
CA HIS A 126 -15.23 11.07 22.78
C HIS A 126 -14.21 11.57 21.74
N ARG A 127 -14.70 12.20 20.66
CA ARG A 127 -13.88 13.04 19.77
C ARG A 127 -13.37 14.27 20.54
N PRO A 128 -12.06 14.52 20.68
CA PRO A 128 -11.57 15.88 20.73
C PRO A 128 -11.54 16.42 19.29
N ASP A 129 -11.98 17.66 19.12
CA ASP A 129 -11.85 18.47 17.91
C ASP A 129 -10.36 18.58 17.52
N ARG A 130 -9.82 17.57 16.83
CA ARG A 130 -8.51 17.67 16.17
C ARG A 130 -8.72 18.43 14.87
N ARG A 131 -8.75 19.76 15.00
CA ARG A 131 -8.17 20.63 13.98
C ARG A 131 -6.73 20.15 13.79
N LEU A 132 -6.51 19.28 12.81
CA LEU A 132 -5.18 19.00 12.30
C LEU A 132 -4.59 20.36 11.96
N GLY A 133 -3.63 20.80 12.76
CA GLY A 133 -2.84 21.99 12.54
C GLY A 133 -1.91 21.81 11.34
N VAL A 134 -2.47 21.42 10.18
CA VAL A 134 -1.85 21.68 8.90
C VAL A 134 -1.98 23.18 8.71
N ARG A 135 -0.96 23.91 9.17
CA ARG A 135 -0.73 25.27 8.70
C ARG A 135 -0.70 25.16 7.18
N ARG A 136 -1.75 25.61 6.49
CA ARG A 136 -1.68 25.87 5.06
C ARG A 136 -0.47 26.79 4.90
N ARG A 137 0.60 26.26 4.32
CA ARG A 137 1.68 27.10 3.81
C ARG A 137 1.01 27.93 2.72
N ASP A 138 0.83 29.22 2.98
CA ASP A 138 0.27 30.13 2.00
C ASP A 138 1.32 30.24 0.88
N LEU A 139 1.12 29.47 -0.20
CA LEU A 139 1.97 29.47 -1.39
C LEU A 139 1.60 30.66 -2.29
N ARG A 140 1.42 31.84 -1.69
CA ARG A 140 1.14 33.09 -2.39
C ARG A 140 2.36 34.00 -2.24
N GLY A 141 3.41 33.70 -3.00
CA GLY A 141 4.63 34.52 -3.02
C GLY A 141 5.92 33.78 -3.29
N SER A 142 5.92 32.75 -4.14
CA SER A 142 7.17 32.22 -4.70
C SER A 142 7.00 32.21 -6.20
N ASP A 143 7.85 32.96 -6.91
CA ASP A 143 7.96 32.94 -8.37
C ASP A 143 8.03 31.49 -8.87
N GLN A 144 6.89 30.95 -9.31
CA GLN A 144 6.83 29.72 -10.06
C GLN A 144 7.22 30.07 -11.50
N GLN A 145 8.53 30.16 -11.75
CA GLN A 145 9.04 30.04 -13.11
C GLN A 145 8.53 28.70 -13.67
N PRO A 146 7.79 28.68 -14.78
CA PRO A 146 7.29 27.43 -15.34
C PRO A 146 8.49 26.56 -15.71
N VAL A 147 8.60 25.39 -15.08
CA VAL A 147 9.60 24.38 -15.45
C VAL A 147 9.31 23.96 -16.89
N GLN A 148 10.13 24.46 -17.82
CA GLN A 148 10.10 24.07 -19.22
C GLN A 148 10.57 22.62 -19.34
N VAL A 149 9.62 21.68 -19.36
CA VAL A 149 9.89 20.29 -19.69
C VAL A 149 10.27 20.25 -21.18
N ARG A 150 11.56 20.26 -21.49
CA ARG A 150 12.05 19.99 -22.86
C ARG A 150 11.61 18.59 -23.26
N ARG A 151 10.54 18.50 -24.03
CA ARG A 151 10.16 17.26 -24.73
C ARG A 151 11.29 16.91 -25.70
N ARG A 152 12.15 15.98 -25.30
CA ARG A 152 13.08 15.37 -26.25
C ARG A 152 12.24 14.52 -27.21
N PRO A 153 12.41 14.65 -28.54
CA PRO A 153 11.71 13.79 -29.48
C PRO A 153 12.11 12.34 -29.22
N PHE A 154 11.10 11.47 -29.11
CA PHE A 154 11.28 10.03 -29.04
C PHE A 154 11.92 9.56 -30.36
N PRO A 155 13.02 8.81 -30.35
CA PRO A 155 13.57 8.27 -31.59
C PRO A 155 12.55 7.32 -32.23
N ARG A 156 12.18 7.60 -33.48
CA ARG A 156 11.28 6.75 -34.26
C ARG A 156 12.04 5.52 -34.80
N ALA A 157 11.48 4.36 -34.46
CA ALA A 157 11.49 3.06 -35.13
C ALA A 157 12.78 2.23 -35.16
N VAL A 158 12.69 0.97 -34.70
CA VAL A 158 12.95 -0.26 -35.49
C VAL A 158 12.15 -1.44 -34.87
N GLY A 159 11.43 -2.21 -35.70
CA GLY A 159 11.04 -3.59 -35.37
C GLY A 159 9.54 -3.89 -35.35
N ALA A 160 8.97 -4.18 -36.52
CA ALA A 160 7.68 -4.86 -36.63
C ALA A 160 7.79 -6.28 -36.04
N TYR A 161 6.90 -6.62 -35.10
CA TYR A 161 6.67 -8.01 -34.70
C TYR A 161 5.88 -8.67 -35.82
N ALA A 162 6.54 -9.55 -36.59
CA ALA A 162 5.85 -10.46 -37.49
C ALA A 162 5.07 -11.49 -36.67
N ALA A 163 3.77 -11.62 -36.94
CA ALA A 163 2.96 -12.72 -36.45
C ALA A 163 3.38 -14.03 -37.16
N PRO A 164 3.36 -15.21 -36.50
CA PRO A 164 3.54 -16.47 -37.21
C PRO A 164 2.27 -16.78 -38.03
N ALA A 165 2.45 -17.08 -39.31
CA ALA A 165 1.40 -17.62 -40.16
C ALA A 165 1.15 -19.09 -39.81
N ALA A 166 -0.13 -19.47 -39.78
CA ALA A 166 -0.59 -20.85 -39.91
C ALA A 166 -0.70 -21.23 -41.39
#